data_AF-A0A9D3SK49-F1
#
_entry.id   AF-A0A9D3SK49-F1
#
_cell.length_a   1.000
_cell.length_b   1.000
_cell.length_c   1.000
_cell.angle_alpha   90.00
_cell.angle_beta   90.00
_cell.angle_gamma   90.00
#
_symmetry.space_group_name_H-M   'P 1'
#
loop_
_entity.id
_entity.type
_entity.pdbx_description
1 polymer ?
#
loop_
_entity_poly.entity_id
_entity_poly.type
_entity_poly.pdbx_seq_one_letter_code
_entity_poly.pdbx_strand_id
1 'polypeptide(L)'
;MPIIAKRCGIKFDPPSVILIYEDEHTNKLRKRVIPVRSFSQFSDCSRAAERLKHHSRHGHYLDSVSLEQLVRLHTVLRDHLRGLSVEESLREQRHSHTHDDDLNKLSDEELNRRKAEMDVLFELNRRHKDDPDFVYDLEVEFPENSVRETCSWDHSDEEF
;
A
#
# COMPACT_ATOMS: atom_id res chain seq x y z
N MET A 1 10.40 -22.76 16.07
CA MET A 1 11.07 -21.62 16.73
C MET A 1 10.23 -20.38 16.43
N PRO A 2 9.69 -19.68 17.43
CA PRO A 2 8.85 -18.53 17.13
C PRO A 2 9.72 -17.41 16.55
N ILE A 3 9.43 -17.05 15.30
CA ILE A 3 10.16 -16.04 14.54
C ILE A 3 9.15 -15.00 14.08
N ILE A 4 9.34 -13.76 14.52
CA ILE A 4 8.44 -12.66 14.20
C ILE A 4 9.06 -11.84 13.08
N ALA A 5 8.40 -11.83 11.92
CA ALA A 5 8.75 -10.93 10.84
C ALA A 5 8.41 -9.47 11.24
N LYS A 6 9.38 -8.57 11.18
CA LYS A 6 9.19 -7.14 11.46
C LYS A 6 9.07 -6.31 10.20
N ARG A 7 9.91 -6.58 9.21
CA ARG A 7 9.93 -5.84 7.94
C ARG A 7 10.19 -6.78 6.77
N CYS A 8 9.52 -6.51 5.66
CA CYS A 8 9.73 -7.18 4.38
C CYS A 8 10.09 -6.16 3.31
N GLY A 9 10.91 -6.56 2.34
CA GLY A 9 11.27 -5.73 1.20
C GLY A 9 11.77 -6.57 0.04
N ILE A 10 12.15 -5.90 -1.04
CA ILE A 10 12.68 -6.54 -2.26
C ILE A 10 13.98 -5.90 -2.69
N LYS A 11 14.80 -6.68 -3.36
CA LYS A 11 16.02 -6.29 -4.07
C LYS A 11 15.82 -6.68 -5.53
N PHE A 12 16.16 -5.80 -6.47
CA PHE A 12 15.97 -6.06 -7.89
C PHE A 12 17.15 -6.78 -8.53
N ASP A 13 18.39 -6.49 -8.12
CA ASP A 13 19.61 -7.09 -8.71
C ASP A 13 20.49 -7.81 -7.68
N PRO A 14 20.51 -9.17 -7.64
CA PRO A 14 19.55 -10.09 -8.27
C PRO A 14 18.20 -10.10 -7.53
N PRO A 15 17.10 -10.51 -8.20
CA PRO A 15 15.75 -10.44 -7.66
C PRO A 15 15.63 -11.28 -6.39
N SER A 16 15.40 -10.62 -5.26
CA SER A 16 15.41 -11.25 -3.93
C SER A 16 14.42 -10.58 -2.98
N VAL A 17 13.73 -11.36 -2.16
CA VAL A 17 12.91 -10.86 -1.04
C VAL A 17 13.79 -10.77 0.21
N ILE A 18 13.81 -9.61 0.85
CA ILE A 18 14.52 -9.35 2.09
C ILE A 18 13.51 -9.45 3.24
N LEU A 19 13.83 -10.27 4.24
CA LEU A 19 13.07 -10.41 5.47
C LEU A 19 13.94 -9.99 6.65
N ILE A 20 13.46 -9.02 7.43
CA ILE A 20 14.03 -8.65 8.72
C ILE A 20 13.12 -9.23 9.80
N TYR A 21 13.67 -10.13 10.60
CA TYR A 21 12.94 -10.85 11.64
C TYR A 21 13.64 -10.72 12.98
N GLU A 22 12.84 -10.82 14.03
CA GLU A 22 13.30 -10.91 15.41
C GLU A 22 13.20 -12.37 15.87
N ASP A 23 14.30 -12.84 16.45
CA ASP A 23 14.36 -14.17 17.07
C ASP A 23 14.03 -14.00 18.56
N GLU A 24 12.89 -14.55 19.00
CA GLU A 24 12.37 -14.34 20.35
C GLU A 24 13.34 -14.77 21.46
N HIS A 25 14.20 -15.76 21.18
CA HIS A 25 15.17 -16.23 22.18
C HIS A 25 16.37 -15.32 22.33
N THR A 26 16.80 -14.68 21.23
CA THR A 26 18.01 -13.84 21.25
C THR A 26 17.70 -12.35 21.29
N ASN A 27 16.42 -11.96 21.08
CA ASN A 27 15.98 -10.56 20.93
C ASN A 27 16.85 -9.76 19.94
N LYS A 28 17.43 -10.47 18.97
CA LYS A 28 18.33 -9.89 17.96
C LYS A 28 17.61 -9.83 16.63
N LEU A 29 17.66 -8.66 16.03
CA LEU A 29 17.22 -8.44 14.66
C LEU A 29 18.18 -9.14 13.69
N ARG A 30 17.63 -9.98 12.82
CA ARG A 30 18.37 -10.68 11.78
C ARG A 30 17.79 -10.38 10.41
N LYS A 31 18.66 -10.37 9.41
CA LYS A 31 18.31 -10.16 8.01
C LYS A 31 18.48 -11.47 7.24
N ARG A 32 17.45 -11.90 6.52
CA ARG A 32 17.51 -13.01 5.56
C ARG A 32 17.22 -12.48 4.16
N VAL A 33 18.03 -12.91 3.20
CA VAL A 33 17.82 -12.61 1.78
C VAL A 33 17.39 -13.90 1.10
N ILE A 34 16.20 -13.91 0.53
CA ILE A 34 15.59 -15.06 -0.14
C ILE A 34 15.59 -14.78 -1.64
N PRO A 35 16.40 -15.49 -2.44
CA PRO A 35 16.46 -15.27 -3.88
C PRO A 35 15.17 -15.76 -4.54
N VAL A 36 14.56 -14.92 -5.39
CA VAL A 36 13.40 -15.30 -6.19
C VAL A 36 13.92 -15.85 -7.52
N ARG A 37 13.98 -17.18 -7.62
CA ARG A 37 14.43 -17.86 -8.84
C ARG A 37 13.27 -18.02 -9.82
N SER A 38 13.57 -18.09 -11.12
CA SER A 38 12.57 -18.31 -12.19
C SER A 38 11.42 -17.29 -12.20
N PHE A 39 11.72 -16.02 -11.93
CA PHE A 39 10.74 -14.95 -11.97
C PHE A 39 10.99 -14.08 -13.21
N SER A 40 9.93 -13.83 -13.97
CA SER A 40 9.92 -13.06 -15.20
C SER A 40 8.77 -12.05 -15.17
N GLN A 41 8.79 -11.08 -16.08
CA GLN A 41 7.72 -10.08 -16.25
C GLN A 41 6.33 -10.66 -16.56
N PHE A 42 6.28 -11.94 -16.97
CA PHE A 42 5.05 -12.68 -17.26
C PHE A 42 4.65 -13.67 -16.17
N SER A 43 5.41 -13.74 -15.07
CA SER A 43 5.12 -14.68 -13.99
C SER A 43 3.93 -14.25 -13.16
N ASP A 44 3.12 -15.22 -12.73
CA ASP A 44 2.00 -14.99 -11.81
C ASP A 44 2.49 -14.65 -10.40
N CYS A 45 2.20 -13.44 -9.93
CA CYS A 45 2.63 -12.95 -8.62
C CYS A 45 2.04 -13.77 -7.46
N SER A 46 0.78 -14.19 -7.56
CA SER A 46 0.08 -15.00 -6.55
C SER A 46 0.76 -16.36 -6.36
N ARG A 47 0.94 -17.10 -7.47
CA ARG A 47 1.58 -18.41 -7.46
C ARG A 47 3.04 -18.34 -7.04
N ALA A 48 3.76 -17.28 -7.40
CA ALA A 48 5.12 -17.05 -6.95
C ALA A 48 5.19 -16.83 -5.42
N ALA A 49 4.28 -16.03 -4.87
CA ALA A 49 4.17 -15.80 -3.44
C ALA A 49 3.80 -17.07 -2.65
N GLU A 50 2.87 -17.88 -3.16
CA GLU A 50 2.53 -19.17 -2.55
C GLU A 50 3.70 -20.14 -2.54
N ARG A 51 4.41 -20.26 -3.66
CA ARG A 51 5.64 -21.06 -3.75
C ARG A 51 6.69 -20.57 -2.75
N LEU A 52 6.80 -19.26 -2.57
CA LEU A 52 7.73 -18.68 -1.60
C LEU A 52 7.32 -19.05 -0.16
N LYS A 53 6.02 -18.98 0.17
CA LYS A 53 5.53 -19.28 1.51
C LYS A 53 5.66 -20.76 1.87
N HIS A 54 5.41 -21.67 0.93
CA HIS A 54 5.42 -23.12 1.19
C HIS A 54 6.80 -23.78 1.01
N HIS A 55 7.84 -23.04 0.65
CA HIS A 55 9.15 -23.66 0.45
C HIS A 55 9.76 -24.08 1.80
N SER A 56 10.21 -25.33 1.88
CA SER A 56 10.80 -25.94 3.10
C SER A 56 11.98 -25.17 3.72
N ARG A 57 12.68 -24.31 2.97
CA ARG A 57 13.86 -23.56 3.46
C ARG A 57 13.53 -22.21 4.09
N HIS A 58 12.38 -21.62 3.77
CA HIS A 58 12.03 -20.28 4.25
C HIS A 58 10.59 -20.12 4.72
N GLY A 59 9.74 -21.13 4.55
CA GLY A 59 8.34 -21.09 5.02
C GLY A 59 8.24 -20.78 6.51
N HIS A 60 9.07 -21.40 7.35
CA HIS A 60 9.05 -21.15 8.79
C HIS A 60 9.32 -19.68 9.20
N TYR A 61 10.03 -18.91 8.37
CA TYR A 61 10.28 -17.49 8.63
C TYR A 61 9.14 -16.59 8.10
N LEU A 62 8.34 -17.10 7.18
CA LEU A 62 7.27 -16.39 6.48
C LEU A 62 5.87 -16.69 7.05
N ASP A 63 5.77 -17.53 8.09
CA ASP A 63 4.50 -17.84 8.74
C ASP A 63 3.81 -16.58 9.28
N SER A 64 4.59 -15.63 9.82
CA SER A 64 4.09 -14.34 10.33
C SER A 64 3.78 -13.30 9.25
N VAL A 65 4.13 -13.56 7.98
CA VAL A 65 3.89 -12.64 6.86
C VAL A 65 2.62 -13.05 6.11
N SER A 66 1.75 -12.09 5.81
CA SER A 66 0.52 -12.38 5.06
C SER A 66 0.83 -12.71 3.60
N LEU A 67 0.00 -13.54 2.97
CA LEU A 67 0.18 -13.89 1.56
C LEU A 67 0.04 -12.65 0.68
N GLU A 68 -0.89 -11.75 1.00
CA GLU A 68 -1.14 -10.50 0.29
C GLU A 68 0.09 -9.59 0.26
N GLN A 69 0.79 -9.45 1.39
CA GLN A 69 2.04 -8.68 1.44
C GLN A 69 3.09 -9.27 0.49
N LEU A 70 3.22 -10.60 0.44
CA LEU A 70 4.11 -11.26 -0.50
C LEU A 70 3.67 -11.04 -1.94
N VAL A 71 2.38 -11.12 -2.26
CA VAL A 71 1.86 -10.84 -3.60
C VAL A 71 2.22 -9.42 -4.03
N ARG A 72 2.03 -8.42 -3.16
CA ARG A 72 2.37 -7.02 -3.44
C ARG A 72 3.85 -6.86 -3.77
N LEU A 73 4.74 -7.49 -3.00
CA LEU A 73 6.18 -7.47 -3.25
C LEU A 73 6.53 -8.10 -4.61
N HIS A 74 5.90 -9.21 -4.98
CA HIS A 74 6.13 -9.85 -6.29
C HIS A 74 5.59 -8.99 -7.44
N THR A 75 4.47 -8.29 -7.25
CA THR A 75 3.93 -7.35 -8.23
C THR A 75 4.90 -6.20 -8.48
N VAL A 76 5.41 -5.55 -7.44
CA VAL A 76 6.43 -4.49 -7.61
C VAL A 76 7.69 -5.03 -8.30
N LEU A 77 8.09 -6.26 -8.00
CA LEU A 77 9.23 -6.91 -8.67
C LEU A 77 8.96 -7.13 -10.17
N ARG A 78 7.75 -7.58 -10.52
CA ARG A 78 7.32 -7.77 -11.92
C ARG A 78 7.28 -6.45 -12.67
N ASP A 79 6.77 -5.41 -12.05
CA ASP A 79 6.60 -4.10 -12.68
C ASP A 79 7.97 -3.44 -12.91
N HIS A 80 8.91 -3.61 -11.97
CA HIS A 80 10.31 -3.23 -12.17
C HIS A 80 10.96 -3.99 -13.34
N LEU A 81 10.69 -5.30 -13.50
CA LEU A 81 11.18 -6.06 -14.66
C LEU A 81 10.58 -5.57 -15.99
N ARG A 82 9.42 -4.92 -15.97
CA ARG A 82 8.79 -4.27 -17.13
C ARG A 82 9.33 -2.86 -17.40
N GLY A 83 10.16 -2.32 -16.51
CA GLY A 83 10.72 -0.98 -16.61
C GLY A 83 9.86 0.12 -15.98
N LEU A 84 8.86 -0.21 -15.16
CA LEU A 84 8.08 0.75 -14.41
C LEU A 84 8.85 1.23 -13.17
N SER A 85 8.63 2.50 -12.78
CA SER A 85 9.21 3.02 -11.54
C SER A 85 8.54 2.38 -10.32
N VAL A 86 9.33 2.15 -9.27
CA VAL A 86 8.82 1.64 -7.99
C VAL A 86 7.73 2.57 -7.43
N GLU A 87 7.86 3.88 -7.62
CA GLU A 87 6.88 4.85 -7.15
C GLU A 87 5.53 4.71 -7.87
N GLU A 88 5.56 4.47 -9.18
CA GLU A 88 4.38 4.27 -10.01
C GLU A 88 3.67 2.98 -9.61
N SER A 89 4.40 1.86 -9.49
CA SER A 89 3.82 0.59 -9.03
C SER A 89 3.20 0.70 -7.64
N LEU A 90 3.83 1.45 -6.71
CA LEU A 90 3.26 1.68 -5.39
C LEU A 90 2.04 2.60 -5.42
N ARG A 91 1.97 3.56 -6.35
CA ARG A 91 0.76 4.37 -6.56
C ARG A 91 -0.38 3.52 -7.08
N GLU A 92 -0.16 2.70 -8.09
CA GLU A 92 -1.17 1.78 -8.64
C GLU A 92 -1.68 0.80 -7.57
N GLN A 93 -0.80 0.25 -6.74
CA GLN A 93 -1.18 -0.63 -5.64
C GLN A 93 -2.00 0.07 -4.54
N ARG A 94 -1.71 1.35 -4.27
CA ARG A 94 -2.51 2.16 -3.33
C ARG A 94 -3.88 2.50 -3.93
N HIS A 95 -3.92 2.86 -5.21
CA HIS A 95 -5.17 3.14 -5.91
C HIS A 95 -6.07 1.92 -6.05
N SER A 96 -5.51 0.73 -6.24
CA SER A 96 -6.30 -0.51 -6.20
C SER A 96 -6.92 -0.81 -4.82
N HIS A 97 -6.42 -0.17 -3.75
CA HIS A 97 -6.96 -0.25 -2.39
C HIS A 97 -7.91 0.89 -2.05
N THR A 98 -7.85 2.01 -2.78
CA THR A 98 -8.92 3.02 -2.75
C THR A 98 -10.06 2.46 -3.60
N HIS A 99 -10.92 1.72 -2.92
CA HIS A 99 -12.11 1.13 -3.50
C HIS A 99 -12.96 2.23 -4.17
N ASP A 100 -12.85 2.35 -5.49
CA ASP A 100 -13.84 2.99 -6.38
C ASP A 100 -15.14 2.13 -6.45
N ASP A 101 -15.43 1.40 -5.37
CA ASP A 101 -16.64 0.62 -5.24
C ASP A 101 -17.79 1.61 -5.07
N ASP A 102 -18.86 1.43 -5.85
CA ASP A 102 -20.08 2.21 -5.72
C ASP A 102 -20.62 2.08 -4.28
N LEU A 103 -20.37 3.09 -3.46
CA LEU A 103 -20.68 3.09 -2.02
C LEU A 103 -22.17 2.85 -1.76
N ASN A 104 -23.01 3.12 -2.76
CA ASN A 104 -24.45 2.88 -2.71
C ASN A 104 -24.83 1.39 -2.80
N LYS A 105 -23.91 0.51 -3.21
CA LYS A 105 -24.13 -0.94 -3.35
C LYS A 105 -23.63 -1.75 -2.15
N LEU A 106 -22.95 -1.10 -1.20
CA LEU A 106 -22.39 -1.77 -0.02
C LEU A 106 -23.46 -1.97 1.05
N SER A 107 -23.25 -2.97 1.91
CA SER A 107 -24.07 -3.13 3.11
C SER A 107 -23.70 -2.09 4.18
N ASP A 108 -24.63 -1.81 5.10
CA ASP A 108 -24.40 -0.86 6.20
C ASP A 108 -23.18 -1.24 7.06
N GLU A 109 -22.92 -2.54 7.25
CA GLU A 109 -21.76 -3.04 8.01
C GLU A 109 -20.43 -2.74 7.31
N GLU A 110 -20.38 -2.88 5.99
CA GLU A 110 -19.21 -2.56 5.19
C GLU A 110 -18.99 -1.06 5.06
N LEU A 111 -20.07 -0.29 4.99
CA LEU A 111 -20.03 1.17 4.95
C LEU A 111 -19.52 1.74 6.28
N ASN A 112 -19.96 1.19 7.41
CA ASN A 112 -19.45 1.58 8.73
C ASN A 112 -17.98 1.23 8.92
N ARG A 113 -17.52 0.07 8.42
CA ARG A 113 -16.09 -0.29 8.44
C ARG A 113 -15.25 0.70 7.64
N ARG A 114 -15.68 1.04 6.42
CA ARG A 114 -14.99 2.04 5.58
C ARG A 114 -14.98 3.41 6.23
N LYS A 115 -16.09 3.82 6.86
CA LYS A 115 -16.16 5.06 7.62
C LYS A 115 -15.13 5.10 8.75
N ALA A 116 -15.01 4.01 9.52
CA ALA A 116 -14.02 3.91 10.58
C ALA A 116 -12.57 4.01 10.05
N GLU A 117 -12.27 3.40 8.90
CA GLU A 117 -10.95 3.53 8.26
C GLU A 117 -10.65 4.98 7.84
N MET A 118 -11.64 5.68 7.29
CA MET A 118 -11.52 7.11 6.95
C MET A 118 -11.32 7.98 8.19
N ASP A 119 -12.06 7.71 9.26
CA ASP A 119 -11.96 8.46 10.53
C ASP A 119 -10.54 8.35 11.13
N VAL A 120 -9.91 7.16 11.07
CA VAL A 120 -8.52 6.98 11.55
C VAL A 120 -7.53 7.84 10.75
N LEU A 121 -7.65 7.85 9.42
CA LEU A 121 -6.78 8.68 8.58
C LEU A 121 -7.03 10.17 8.79
N PHE A 122 -8.28 10.56 9.03
CA PHE A 122 -8.65 11.93 9.35
C PHE A 122 -8.03 12.37 10.68
N GLU A 123 -8.19 11.58 11.73
CA GLU A 123 -7.64 11.90 13.05
C GLU A 123 -6.11 12.01 13.04
N LEU A 124 -5.42 11.15 12.28
CA LEU A 124 -3.96 11.21 12.12
C LEU A 124 -3.49 12.50 11.41
N ASN A 125 -4.27 13.01 10.46
CA ASN A 125 -3.93 14.21 9.68
C ASN A 125 -4.57 15.49 10.23
N ARG A 126 -5.39 15.39 11.29
CA ARG A 126 -6.08 16.51 11.90
C ARG A 126 -5.06 17.41 12.60
N ARG A 127 -4.90 18.62 12.08
CA ARG A 127 -4.10 19.67 12.75
C ARG A 127 -4.91 20.30 13.86
N HIS A 128 -4.39 20.25 15.08
CA HIS A 128 -5.01 20.86 16.24
C HIS A 128 -4.53 22.30 16.40
N LYS A 129 -5.36 23.14 17.03
CA LYS A 129 -5.00 24.55 17.33
C LYS A 129 -3.71 24.66 18.15
N ASP A 130 -3.44 23.64 18.97
CA ASP A 130 -2.27 23.59 19.86
C ASP A 130 -1.00 23.06 19.15
N ASP A 131 -1.09 22.64 17.88
CA ASP A 131 0.07 22.22 17.11
C ASP A 131 0.93 23.42 16.68
N PRO A 132 2.27 23.28 16.72
CA PRO A 132 3.18 24.38 16.36
C PRO A 132 3.06 24.81 14.89
N ASP A 133 2.61 23.92 14.02
CA ASP A 133 2.42 24.17 12.58
C ASP A 133 0.97 24.57 12.23
N PHE A 134 0.12 24.83 13.23
CA PHE A 134 -1.26 25.27 13.01
C PHE A 134 -1.28 26.73 12.58
N VAL A 135 -1.77 26.98 11.36
CA VAL A 135 -1.93 28.30 10.78
C VAL A 135 -3.43 28.58 10.65
N TYR A 136 -3.88 29.69 11.24
CA TYR A 136 -5.22 30.21 11.03
C TYR A 136 -5.35 30.74 9.61
N ASP A 137 -6.52 30.51 8.99
CA ASP A 137 -6.88 31.03 7.67
C ASP A 137 -5.80 30.71 6.61
N LEU A 138 -5.43 29.42 6.51
CA LEU A 138 -4.51 28.94 5.49
C LEU A 138 -5.10 29.22 4.10
N GLU A 139 -4.72 30.34 3.49
CA GLU A 139 -5.04 30.67 2.12
C GLU A 139 -4.29 29.73 1.18
N VAL A 140 -5.04 29.00 0.36
CA VAL A 140 -4.50 28.10 -0.66
C VAL A 140 -4.86 28.68 -2.02
N GLU A 141 -3.86 29.08 -2.79
CA GLU A 141 -4.05 29.50 -4.18
C GLU A 141 -4.30 28.26 -5.04
N PHE A 142 -5.52 28.15 -5.57
CA PHE A 142 -5.83 27.14 -6.57
C PHE A 142 -5.18 27.55 -7.89
N PRO A 143 -4.41 26.68 -8.55
CA PRO A 143 -3.73 27.04 -9.80
C PRO A 143 -4.76 27.42 -10.87
N GLU A 144 -4.64 28.61 -11.47
CA GLU A 144 -5.56 29.09 -12.53
C GLU A 144 -5.64 28.16 -13.75
N ASN A 145 -4.63 27.29 -13.92
CA ASN A 145 -4.53 26.34 -15.03
C ASN A 145 -5.26 25.00 -14.77
N SER A 146 -5.81 24.76 -13.57
CA SER A 146 -6.71 23.63 -13.37
C SER A 146 -8.02 23.93 -14.07
N VAL A 147 -8.47 23.04 -14.95
CA VAL A 147 -9.81 23.10 -15.54
C VAL A 147 -10.79 23.31 -14.40
N ARG A 148 -11.39 24.51 -14.30
CA ARG A 148 -12.51 24.72 -13.38
C ARG A 148 -13.60 23.78 -13.85
N GLU A 149 -13.78 22.68 -13.13
CA GLU A 149 -14.86 21.76 -13.39
C GLU A 149 -16.15 22.54 -13.16
N THR A 150 -16.84 22.89 -14.25
CA THR A 150 -18.14 23.55 -14.19
C THR A 150 -19.11 22.52 -13.64
N CYS A 151 -19.53 22.71 -12.39
CA CYS A 151 -20.55 21.87 -11.79
C CYS A 151 -21.91 22.31 -12.34
N SER A 152 -22.87 21.39 -12.43
CA SER A 152 -24.23 21.70 -12.90
C SER A 152 -24.95 22.78 -12.09
N TRP A 153 -24.44 23.07 -10.89
CA TRP A 153 -24.86 24.13 -9.98
C TRP A 153 -24.32 25.53 -10.37
N ASP A 154 -23.25 25.61 -11.16
CA ASP A 154 -22.70 26.89 -11.65
C ASP A 154 -23.53 27.49 -12.79
N HIS A 155 -24.56 26.78 -13.26
CA HIS A 155 -25.45 27.19 -14.34
C HIS A 155 -26.83 27.67 -13.87
N SER A 156 -27.06 27.83 -12.57
CA SER A 156 -28.31 28.44 -12.09
C SER A 156 -28.15 29.93 -11.80
N ASP A 157 -28.93 30.71 -12.56
CA ASP A 157 -29.41 32.07 -12.32
C ASP A 157 -28.75 33.22 -13.12
N GLU A 158 -28.99 33.21 -14.44
CA GLU A 158 -29.43 34.39 -15.22
C GLU A 158 -30.82 34.01 -15.77
N GLU A 159 -31.96 34.68 -15.58
CA GLU A 159 -32.29 36.08 -15.34
C GLU A 159 -33.79 36.13 -14.90
N PHE A 160 -34.17 37.10 -14.06
CA PHE A 160 -35.55 37.45 -13.70
C PHE A 160 -36.29 38.14 -14.86
#